data_AF-A0A837HDM4-F1
#
_entry.id   AF-A0A837HDM4-F1
#
_cell.length_a   1.000
_cell.length_b   1.000
_cell.length_c   1.000
_cell.angle_alpha   90.00
_cell.angle_beta   90.00
_cell.angle_gamma   90.00
#
_symmetry.space_group_name_H-M   'P 1'
#
loop_
_entity.id
_entity.type
_entity.pdbx_description
1 polymer ?
#
loop_
_entity_poly.entity_id
_entity_poly.type
_entity_poly.pdbx_seq_one_letter_code
_entity_poly.pdbx_strand_id
1 'polypeptide(L)' 'MTKLESKKYSKVLMTGSFVAVALAGVGYLGFDFWLASTQWLLVSAVLALFGVYMKLS' A
#
# COMPACT_ATOMS: atom_id res chain seq x y z
N MET A 1 14.17 -15.05 7.13
CA MET A 1 13.71 -14.68 5.77
C MET A 1 14.92 -14.60 4.86
N THR A 2 14.87 -15.12 3.64
CA THR A 2 15.98 -14.95 2.68
C THR A 2 15.89 -13.58 2.02
N LYS A 3 17.02 -13.02 1.55
CA LYS A 3 17.05 -11.71 0.87
C LYS A 3 16.14 -11.67 -0.38
N LEU A 4 15.89 -12.80 -1.01
CA LEU A 4 14.98 -12.91 -2.16
C LEU A 4 13.52 -12.74 -1.73
N GLU A 5 13.12 -13.43 -0.66
CA GLU A 5 11.77 -13.35 -0.11
C GLU A 5 11.47 -11.93 0.38
N SER A 6 12.40 -11.29 1.10
CA SER A 6 12.24 -9.90 1.58
C SER A 6 11.98 -8.91 0.43
N LYS A 7 12.72 -9.05 -0.68
CA LYS A 7 12.51 -8.24 -1.90
C LYS A 7 11.15 -8.49 -2.55
N LYS A 8 10.68 -9.74 -2.57
CA LYS A 8 9.38 -10.10 -3.13
C LYS A 8 8.24 -9.50 -2.29
N TYR A 9 8.29 -9.65 -0.97
CA TYR A 9 7.31 -9.05 -0.07
C TYR A 9 7.33 -7.53 -0.14
N SER A 10 8.51 -6.89 -0.12
CA SER A 10 8.65 -5.44 -0.30
C SER A 10 7.98 -4.95 -1.59
N LYS A 11 8.19 -5.65 -2.71
CA LYS A 11 7.57 -5.29 -3.99
C LYS A 11 6.05 -5.38 -3.94
N VAL A 12 5.51 -6.46 -3.39
CA VAL A 12 4.05 -6.64 -3.24
C VAL A 12 3.45 -5.55 -2.35
N LEU A 13 4.09 -5.26 -1.21
CA LEU A 13 3.67 -4.22 -0.26
C LEU A 13 3.68 -2.83 -0.92
N MET A 14 4.74 -2.49 -1.66
CA MET A 14 4.81 -1.20 -2.37
C MET A 14 3.78 -1.11 -3.51
N THR A 15 3.55 -2.17 -4.28
CA THR A 15 2.51 -2.20 -5.30
C THR A 15 1.12 -2.07 -4.68
N GLY A 16 0.85 -2.76 -3.57
CA GLY A 16 -0.40 -2.63 -2.83
C GLY A 16 -0.63 -1.21 -2.31
N SER A 17 0.42 -0.57 -1.77
CA SER A 17 0.36 0.84 -1.36
C SER A 17 -0.02 1.77 -2.52
N PHE A 18 0.61 1.59 -3.68
CA PHE A 18 0.29 2.40 -4.86
C PHE A 18 -1.18 2.24 -5.30
N VAL A 19 -1.68 1.00 -5.33
CA VAL A 19 -3.08 0.71 -5.65
C VAL A 19 -4.02 1.35 -4.62
N ALA A 20 -3.68 1.31 -3.33
CA ALA A 20 -4.44 1.95 -2.27
C ALA A 20 -4.49 3.49 -2.41
N VAL A 21 -3.41 4.14 -2.85
CA VAL A 21 -3.45 5.58 -3.18
C VAL A 21 -4.37 5.86 -4.36
N ALA A 22 -4.34 5.03 -5.41
CA ALA A 22 -5.22 5.19 -6.56
C ALA A 22 -6.70 5.05 -6.16
N LEU A 23 -7.02 4.07 -5.32
CA LEU A 23 -8.38 3.89 -4.76
C LEU A 23 -8.80 5.04 -3.87
N ALA A 24 -7.88 5.61 -3.07
CA ALA A 24 -8.15 6.83 -2.32
C ALA A 24 -8.48 8.02 -3.24
N GLY A 25 -7.75 8.17 -4.34
CA GLY A 25 -7.99 9.19 -5.36
C GLY A 25 -9.35 9.03 -6.04
N VAL A 26 -9.77 7.79 -6.31
CA VAL A 26 -11.11 7.50 -6.84
C VAL A 26 -12.19 7.81 -5.79
N GLY A 27 -11.99 7.41 -4.53
CA GLY A 27 -12.89 7.74 -3.43
C GLY A 27 -13.07 9.25 -3.23
N TYR A 28 -12.01 10.04 -3.45
CA TYR A 28 -12.08 11.51 -3.39
C TYR A 28 -13.03 12.11 -4.44
N LEU A 29 -13.20 11.47 -5.60
CA LEU A 29 -14.14 11.89 -6.64
C LEU A 29 -15.61 11.58 -6.30
N GLY A 30 -15.89 11.13 -5.07
CA GLY A 30 -17.23 10.79 -4.60
C GLY A 30 -17.65 9.36 -4.90
N PHE A 31 -16.73 8.53 -5.39
CA PHE A 31 -16.99 7.12 -5.67
C PHE A 31 -16.30 6.22 -4.64
N ASP A 32 -16.95 6.05 -3.48
CA ASP A 32 -16.42 5.22 -2.40
C ASP A 32 -16.50 3.73 -2.75
N PHE A 33 -15.36 3.19 -3.20
CA PHE A 33 -15.21 1.76 -3.44
C PHE A 33 -14.78 1.09 -2.13
N TRP A 34 -15.77 0.61 -1.38
CA TRP A 34 -15.68 -0.15 -0.12
C TRP A 34 -15.21 0.64 1.11
N LEU A 35 -14.06 1.31 1.05
CA LEU A 35 -13.53 2.15 2.13
C LEU A 35 -13.58 3.62 1.72
N ALA A 36 -13.73 4.50 2.71
CA ALA A 36 -13.59 5.93 2.49
C ALA A 36 -12.17 6.27 2.00
N SER A 37 -12.05 7.33 1.19
CA SER A 37 -10.76 7.80 0.64
C SER A 37 -9.65 7.97 1.69
N THR A 38 -9.99 8.46 2.88
CA THR A 38 -9.05 8.62 4.00
C THR A 38 -8.59 7.28 4.59
N GLN A 39 -9.44 6.26 4.58
CA GLN A 39 -9.08 4.92 5.05
C GLN A 39 -8.17 4.21 4.04
N TRP A 40 -8.41 4.38 2.74
CA TRP A 40 -7.51 3.90 1.69
C TRP A 40 -6.11 4.53 1.80
N LEU A 41 -6.02 5.82 2.16
CA LEU A 41 -4.75 6.47 2.46
C LEU A 41 -4.03 5.84 3.66
N LEU A 42 -4.77 5.49 4.71
CA LEU A 42 -4.21 4.86 5.91
C LEU A 42 -3.67 3.46 5.60
N VAL A 43 -4.42 2.67 4.83
CA VAL A 43 -3.97 1.37 4.31
C VAL A 43 -2.72 1.51 3.46
N SER A 44 -2.68 2.51 2.57
CA SER A 44 -1.51 2.81 1.75
C SER A 44 -0.28 3.12 2.61
N ALA A 45 -0.44 3.96 3.64
CA ALA A 45 0.65 4.35 4.53
C ALA A 45 1.24 3.13 5.28
N VAL A 46 0.38 2.24 5.80
CA VAL A 46 0.83 1.02 6.48
C VAL A 46 1.57 0.09 5.50
N LEU A 47 0.99 -0.15 4.32
CA LEU A 47 1.63 -0.97 3.27
C LEU A 47 2.99 -0.40 2.84
N ALA A 48 3.10 0.92 2.68
CA ALA A 48 4.36 1.59 2.35
C ALA A 48 5.40 1.42 3.45
N LEU A 49 5.02 1.65 4.72
CA LEU A 49 5.91 1.50 5.87
C LEU A 49 6.48 0.08 5.97
N PHE A 50 5.63 -0.94 5.87
CA PHE A 50 6.07 -2.33 5.87
C PHE A 50 6.87 -2.69 4.62
N GLY A 51 6.52 -2.15 3.45
CA GLY A 51 7.25 -2.35 2.21
C GLY A 51 8.69 -1.81 2.27
N VAL A 52 8.87 -0.63 2.88
CA VAL A 52 10.19 -0.04 3.13
C VAL A 52 10.96 -0.82 4.18
N TYR A 53 10.32 -1.19 5.29
CA TYR A 53 10.95 -2.01 6.33
C TYR A 53 11.50 -3.33 5.77
N MET A 54 10.70 -4.04 4.96
CA MET A 54 11.13 -5.28 4.30
C MET A 54 12.22 -5.07 3.24
N LYS A 55 12.34 -3.85 2.68
CA LYS A 55 13.43 -3.51 1.76
C LYS A 55 14.76 -3.30 2.50
N LEU A 56 14.69 -2.79 3.73
CA LEU A 56 15.83 -2.44 4.57
C LEU A 56 16.32 -3.61 5.43
N SER A 57 15.44 -4.56 5.75
CA SER A 57 15.76 -5.80 6.47
C SER A 57 16.27 -6.91 5.56
#